data_AF-A0A3S4Y4V4-F1
#
_entry.id   AF-A0A3S4Y4V4-F1
#
_cell.length_a   1.000
_cell.length_b   1.000
_cell.length_c   1.000
_cell.angle_alpha   90.00
_cell.angle_beta   90.00
_cell.angle_gamma   90.00
#
_symmetry.space_group_name_H-M   'P 1'
#
loop_
_entity.id
_entity.type
_entity.pdbx_description
1 polymer ?
#
loop_
_entity_poly.entity_id
_entity_poly.type
_entity_poly.pdbx_seq_one_letter_code
_entity_poly.pdbx_strand_id
1 'polypeptide(L)'
;MQTDYSELLLKTIAQIAPGTELREGLERILRGRTGALIVLGSDRTVTGLSSGGFTIDTEFSATRLRELAKMDGAIICDRDATRLLMAAVQLMPDATIDTNESGTRHRTAERMAIQTGFPVISVSASMSVISVYVDGTRYTVEDTQYLMARANQAIQTLESYKKRLNKVLSTLSALEIESHVTLSDVAITLQRMEMVRRIISEVSHYVLELGVNGRLVALQLEELRSPDMAGIDVILHDYLPRPTAQSISIATRALRDLTDMDIVDLTMIAQAAGFGDYELDTPCSRAATACLTASPLFRTQLPNASLNGSALCRRSWPHP
;
A
#
# COMPACT_ATOMS: atom_id res chain seq x y z
N MET A 1 3.37 6.21 -7.70
CA MET A 1 2.15 6.95 -7.27
C MET A 1 1.45 6.14 -6.18
N GLN A 2 1.67 6.51 -4.92
CA GLN A 2 1.09 5.81 -3.76
C GLN A 2 -0.31 6.40 -3.55
N THR A 3 -1.35 5.72 -4.04
CA THR A 3 -2.71 6.19 -3.83
C THR A 3 -3.13 5.76 -2.42
N ASP A 4 -3.13 6.68 -1.47
CA ASP A 4 -3.72 6.47 -0.15
C ASP A 4 -5.25 6.35 -0.33
N TYR A 5 -5.71 5.13 -0.58
CA TYR A 5 -7.13 4.83 -0.63
C TYR A 5 -7.75 4.94 0.76
N SER A 6 -8.96 5.49 0.86
CA SER A 6 -9.70 5.52 2.13
C SER A 6 -10.00 4.09 2.60
N GLU A 7 -10.14 3.90 3.92
CA GLU A 7 -10.49 2.60 4.50
C GLU A 7 -11.80 2.05 3.91
N LEU A 8 -12.77 2.93 3.65
CA LEU A 8 -14.03 2.57 3.02
C LEU A 8 -13.84 2.09 1.57
N LEU A 9 -12.97 2.73 0.81
CA LEU A 9 -12.64 2.31 -0.55
C LEU A 9 -11.93 0.95 -0.54
N LEU A 10 -10.95 0.74 0.34
CA LEU A 10 -10.28 -0.56 0.47
C LEU A 10 -11.26 -1.68 0.85
N LYS A 11 -12.18 -1.42 1.80
CA LYS A 11 -13.25 -2.37 2.15
C LYS A 11 -14.14 -2.68 0.94
N THR A 12 -14.49 -1.67 0.16
CA THR A 12 -15.34 -1.82 -1.04
C THR A 12 -14.61 -2.60 -2.14
N ILE A 13 -13.32 -2.33 -2.37
CA ILE A 13 -12.48 -3.08 -3.31
C ILE A 13 -12.42 -4.56 -2.90
N ALA A 14 -12.27 -4.85 -1.61
CA ALA A 14 -12.31 -6.23 -1.12
C ALA A 14 -13.67 -6.92 -1.35
N GLN A 15 -14.79 -6.19 -1.23
CA GLN A 15 -16.13 -6.71 -1.51
C GLN A 15 -16.38 -7.03 -2.98
N ILE A 16 -15.69 -6.33 -3.90
CA ILE A 16 -15.79 -6.53 -5.35
C ILE A 16 -14.61 -7.31 -5.92
N ALA A 17 -13.75 -7.87 -5.07
CA ALA A 17 -12.58 -8.63 -5.50
C ALA A 17 -13.00 -9.99 -6.12
N PRO A 18 -12.22 -10.55 -7.06
CA PRO A 18 -12.46 -11.87 -7.63
C PRO A 18 -12.62 -12.98 -6.58
N GLY A 19 -13.62 -13.82 -6.80
CA GLY A 19 -14.03 -14.89 -5.88
C GLY A 19 -15.12 -14.49 -4.88
N THR A 20 -15.50 -13.20 -4.82
CA THR A 20 -16.70 -12.77 -4.10
C THR A 20 -17.95 -12.96 -4.94
N GLU A 21 -19.10 -13.15 -4.28
CA GLU A 21 -20.37 -13.30 -4.97
C GLU A 21 -20.81 -11.98 -5.65
N LEU A 22 -20.48 -10.83 -5.05
CA LEU A 22 -20.74 -9.52 -5.65
C LEU A 22 -19.95 -9.34 -6.95
N ARG A 23 -18.65 -9.64 -6.97
CA ARG A 23 -17.85 -9.61 -8.20
C ARG A 23 -18.41 -10.53 -9.27
N GLU A 24 -18.81 -11.75 -8.91
CA GLU A 24 -19.43 -12.68 -9.86
C GLU A 24 -20.71 -12.10 -10.47
N GLY A 25 -21.57 -11.48 -9.65
CA GLY A 25 -22.78 -10.80 -10.11
C GLY A 25 -22.48 -9.65 -11.08
N LEU A 26 -21.49 -8.82 -10.76
CA LEU A 26 -21.06 -7.71 -11.63
C LEU A 26 -20.49 -8.21 -12.96
N GLU A 27 -19.67 -9.27 -12.94
CA GLU A 27 -19.14 -9.88 -14.16
C GLU A 27 -20.25 -10.49 -15.03
N ARG A 28 -21.27 -11.12 -14.41
CA ARG A 28 -22.44 -11.63 -15.13
C ARG A 28 -23.23 -10.50 -15.81
N ILE A 29 -23.35 -9.34 -15.17
CA ILE A 29 -24.00 -8.15 -15.74
C ILE A 29 -23.21 -7.65 -16.96
N LEU A 30 -21.88 -7.50 -16.82
CA LEU A 30 -20.99 -7.12 -17.92
C LEU A 30 -21.08 -8.09 -19.11
N ARG A 31 -20.95 -9.40 -18.87
CA ARG A 31 -21.07 -10.45 -19.91
C ARG A 31 -22.44 -10.46 -20.55
N GLY A 32 -23.47 -10.13 -19.77
CA GLY A 32 -24.84 -9.95 -20.24
C GLY A 32 -25.09 -8.67 -21.04
N ARG A 33 -24.05 -7.84 -21.25
CA ARG A 33 -24.13 -6.53 -21.92
C ARG A 33 -25.24 -5.65 -21.38
N THR A 34 -25.49 -5.75 -20.07
CA THR A 34 -26.51 -4.97 -19.37
C THR A 34 -25.82 -3.91 -18.50
N GLY A 35 -26.43 -2.75 -18.34
CA GLY A 35 -25.95 -1.74 -17.40
C GLY A 35 -26.52 -1.98 -16.00
N ALA A 36 -25.87 -1.49 -14.96
CA ALA A 36 -26.42 -1.55 -13.61
C ALA A 36 -25.95 -0.35 -12.78
N LEU A 37 -26.78 0.08 -11.84
CA LEU A 37 -26.45 1.06 -10.83
C LEU A 37 -26.79 0.45 -9.47
N ILE A 38 -25.80 0.29 -8.60
CA ILE A 38 -25.95 -0.46 -7.35
C ILE A 38 -25.45 0.40 -6.19
N VAL A 39 -26.25 0.58 -5.14
CA VAL A 39 -25.88 1.30 -3.91
C VAL A 39 -25.62 0.27 -2.81
N LEU A 40 -24.46 0.35 -2.14
CA LEU A 40 -24.07 -0.54 -1.04
C LEU A 40 -24.34 0.11 0.32
N GLY A 41 -25.54 -0.11 0.83
CA GLY A 41 -26.02 0.51 2.06
C GLY A 41 -27.31 1.26 1.83
N SER A 42 -28.10 1.38 2.89
CA SER A 42 -29.36 2.10 2.88
C SER A 42 -29.58 2.74 4.24
N ASP A 43 -30.00 3.99 4.22
CA ASP A 43 -30.43 4.75 5.38
C ASP A 43 -31.59 5.68 5.00
N ARG A 44 -31.95 6.62 5.88
CA ARG A 44 -33.00 7.60 5.58
C ARG A 44 -32.64 8.53 4.43
N THR A 45 -31.35 8.83 4.23
CA THR A 45 -30.90 9.69 3.13
C THR A 45 -31.05 8.98 1.80
N VAL A 46 -30.58 7.73 1.68
CA VAL A 46 -30.76 6.90 0.48
C VAL A 46 -32.24 6.73 0.16
N THR A 47 -33.06 6.44 1.17
CA THR A 47 -34.51 6.27 1.01
C THR A 47 -35.18 7.58 0.54
N GLY A 48 -34.77 8.73 1.09
CA GLY A 48 -35.31 10.04 0.69
C GLY A 48 -34.91 10.47 -0.72
N LEU A 49 -33.78 9.97 -1.24
CA LEU A 49 -33.29 10.21 -2.60
C LEU A 49 -33.75 9.13 -3.59
N SER A 50 -34.55 8.17 -3.13
CA SER A 50 -35.06 7.06 -3.91
C SER A 50 -36.54 7.25 -4.23
N SER A 51 -36.91 7.06 -5.50
CA SER A 51 -38.30 7.13 -5.96
C SER A 51 -38.68 5.87 -6.74
N GLY A 52 -39.92 5.41 -6.57
CA GLY A 52 -40.43 4.19 -7.21
C GLY A 52 -39.72 2.92 -6.72
N GLY A 53 -39.62 1.94 -7.63
CA GLY A 53 -39.06 0.62 -7.33
C GLY A 53 -39.97 -0.25 -6.45
N PHE A 54 -39.45 -1.41 -6.05
CA PHE A 54 -40.15 -2.33 -5.16
C PHE A 54 -39.18 -2.96 -4.16
N THR A 55 -39.72 -3.29 -2.98
CA THR A 55 -38.99 -4.00 -1.93
C THR A 55 -38.85 -5.46 -2.31
N ILE A 56 -37.63 -5.98 -2.19
CA ILE A 56 -37.30 -7.38 -2.45
C ILE A 56 -36.97 -8.07 -1.12
N ASP A 57 -36.11 -7.42 -0.33
CA ASP A 57 -35.58 -7.89 0.94
C ASP A 57 -35.26 -9.39 0.96
N THR A 58 -34.36 -9.80 0.07
CA THR A 58 -33.94 -11.21 -0.07
C THR A 58 -32.43 -11.35 0.08
N GLU A 59 -31.97 -12.56 0.36
CA GLU A 59 -30.53 -12.86 0.38
C GLU A 59 -29.90 -12.53 -0.97
N PHE A 60 -28.70 -11.97 -0.91
CA PHE A 60 -27.93 -11.68 -2.10
C PHE A 60 -27.61 -12.97 -2.84
N SER A 61 -27.69 -12.93 -4.17
CA SER A 61 -26.94 -13.89 -4.98
C SER A 61 -26.53 -13.29 -6.31
N ALA A 62 -25.41 -13.77 -6.87
CA ALA A 62 -24.91 -13.31 -8.17
C ALA A 62 -25.97 -13.46 -9.28
N THR A 63 -26.75 -14.55 -9.23
CA THR A 63 -27.87 -14.80 -10.15
C THR A 63 -29.00 -13.79 -9.94
N ARG A 64 -29.43 -13.56 -8.70
CA ARG A 64 -30.51 -12.59 -8.42
C ARG A 64 -30.11 -11.18 -8.84
N LEU A 65 -28.89 -10.75 -8.50
CA LEU A 65 -28.36 -9.45 -8.91
C LEU A 65 -28.40 -9.30 -10.44
N ARG A 66 -27.95 -10.32 -11.18
CA ARG A 66 -27.97 -10.33 -12.64
C ARG A 66 -29.37 -10.21 -13.23
N GLU A 67 -30.36 -10.88 -12.64
CA GLU A 67 -31.75 -10.83 -13.10
C GLU A 67 -32.38 -9.46 -12.83
N LEU A 68 -32.16 -8.90 -11.64
CA LEU A 68 -32.64 -7.56 -11.28
C LEU A 68 -32.01 -6.47 -12.14
N ALA A 69 -30.74 -6.62 -12.52
CA ALA A 69 -30.05 -5.68 -13.40
C ALA A 69 -30.61 -5.64 -14.83
N LYS A 70 -31.51 -6.55 -15.22
CA LYS A 70 -32.27 -6.45 -16.48
C LYS A 70 -33.32 -5.35 -16.45
N MET A 71 -33.74 -4.94 -15.25
CA MET A 71 -34.69 -3.86 -15.05
C MET A 71 -33.98 -2.51 -15.14
N ASP A 72 -34.71 -1.48 -15.54
CA ASP A 72 -34.22 -0.11 -15.49
C ASP A 72 -34.22 0.42 -14.05
N GLY A 73 -33.24 1.27 -13.74
CA GLY A 73 -33.08 1.88 -12.43
C GLY A 73 -31.89 1.31 -11.65
N ALA A 74 -31.93 1.53 -10.34
CA ALA A 74 -30.91 1.14 -9.40
C ALA A 74 -31.36 -0.04 -8.52
N ILE A 75 -30.36 -0.73 -7.98
CA ILE A 75 -30.50 -1.80 -7.01
C ILE A 75 -29.87 -1.30 -5.70
N ILE A 76 -30.56 -1.47 -4.59
CA ILE A 76 -30.05 -1.11 -3.27
C ILE A 76 -29.76 -2.40 -2.51
N CYS A 77 -28.52 -2.55 -2.07
CA CYS A 77 -28.08 -3.64 -1.21
C CYS A 77 -27.89 -3.11 0.22
N ASP A 78 -27.78 -4.02 1.18
CA ASP A 78 -27.19 -3.70 2.47
C ASP A 78 -25.69 -3.36 2.32
N ARG A 79 -25.07 -2.86 3.41
CA ARG A 79 -23.68 -2.40 3.39
C ARG A 79 -22.67 -3.50 3.07
N ASP A 80 -22.96 -4.72 3.46
CA ASP A 80 -22.06 -5.86 3.28
C ASP A 80 -22.40 -6.71 2.04
N ALA A 81 -23.36 -6.26 1.21
CA ALA A 81 -23.85 -6.96 0.02
C ALA A 81 -24.32 -8.39 0.31
N THR A 82 -24.92 -8.61 1.48
CA THR A 82 -25.51 -9.89 1.91
C THR A 82 -27.01 -9.98 1.59
N ARG A 83 -27.69 -8.84 1.39
CA ARG A 83 -29.11 -8.77 1.03
C ARG A 83 -29.38 -7.75 -0.07
N LEU A 84 -30.31 -8.09 -0.94
CA LEU A 84 -30.89 -7.21 -1.95
C LEU A 84 -32.16 -6.59 -1.34
N LEU A 85 -32.13 -5.28 -1.08
CA LEU A 85 -33.21 -4.58 -0.37
C LEU A 85 -34.29 -4.11 -1.35
N MET A 86 -33.89 -3.43 -2.42
CA MET A 86 -34.80 -2.84 -3.41
C MET A 86 -34.22 -2.95 -4.82
N ALA A 87 -35.09 -2.97 -5.83
CA ALA A 87 -34.68 -2.84 -7.23
C ALA A 87 -35.66 -1.95 -8.01
N ALA A 88 -35.25 -1.62 -9.25
CA ALA A 88 -35.95 -0.71 -10.14
C ALA A 88 -36.19 0.68 -9.52
N VAL A 89 -35.26 1.12 -8.66
CA VAL A 89 -35.35 2.39 -7.94
C VAL A 89 -34.80 3.50 -8.82
N GLN A 90 -35.49 4.63 -8.90
CA GLN A 90 -34.95 5.84 -9.50
C GLN A 90 -34.20 6.64 -8.43
N LEU A 91 -32.89 6.81 -8.60
CA LEU A 91 -32.06 7.64 -7.72
C LEU A 91 -32.08 9.10 -8.19
N MET A 92 -32.32 10.01 -7.26
CA MET A 92 -32.47 11.44 -7.49
C MET A 92 -31.55 12.25 -6.57
N PRO A 93 -30.21 12.13 -6.70
CA PRO A 93 -29.28 12.96 -5.94
C PRO A 93 -29.39 14.44 -6.33
N ASP A 94 -28.86 15.31 -5.49
CA ASP A 94 -28.83 16.74 -5.74
C ASP A 94 -28.08 17.06 -7.04
N ALA A 95 -28.72 17.83 -7.91
CA ALA A 95 -28.19 18.18 -9.21
C ALA A 95 -27.07 19.23 -9.14
N THR A 96 -26.92 19.94 -8.02
CA THR A 96 -25.88 20.96 -7.81
C THR A 96 -24.53 20.38 -7.41
N ILE A 97 -24.46 19.08 -7.06
CA ILE A 97 -23.19 18.43 -6.76
C ILE A 97 -22.38 18.31 -8.07
N ASP A 98 -21.16 18.86 -8.05
CA ASP A 98 -20.25 18.81 -9.18
C ASP A 98 -19.88 17.37 -9.54
N THR A 99 -19.72 17.11 -10.84
CA THR A 99 -19.42 15.79 -11.37
C THR A 99 -18.58 15.94 -12.62
N ASN A 100 -17.52 15.13 -12.71
CA ASN A 100 -16.66 15.09 -13.90
C ASN A 100 -17.08 13.99 -14.89
N GLU A 101 -18.16 13.26 -14.57
CA GLU A 101 -18.68 12.17 -15.38
C GLU A 101 -19.60 12.65 -16.50
N SER A 102 -19.54 12.01 -17.67
CA SER A 102 -20.33 12.39 -18.85
C SER A 102 -21.63 11.60 -19.00
N GLY A 103 -21.73 10.39 -18.44
CA GLY A 103 -22.91 9.53 -18.54
C GLY A 103 -23.92 9.76 -17.42
N THR A 104 -25.23 9.77 -17.71
CA THR A 104 -26.28 9.98 -16.69
C THR A 104 -26.16 9.02 -15.52
N ARG A 105 -25.91 7.72 -15.78
CA ARG A 105 -25.69 6.71 -14.74
C ARG A 105 -24.44 6.98 -13.89
N HIS A 106 -23.34 7.38 -14.51
CA HIS A 106 -22.08 7.68 -13.82
C HIS A 106 -22.18 8.95 -12.98
N ARG A 107 -22.83 10.00 -13.52
CA ARG A 107 -23.14 11.23 -12.78
C ARG A 107 -24.03 10.96 -11.58
N THR A 108 -25.08 10.16 -11.74
CA THR A 108 -25.94 9.76 -10.63
C THR A 108 -25.15 8.94 -9.60
N ALA A 109 -24.28 8.02 -10.04
CA ALA A 109 -23.45 7.22 -9.13
C ALA A 109 -22.51 8.08 -8.28
N GLU A 110 -21.75 8.99 -8.92
CA GLU A 110 -20.82 9.88 -8.24
C GLU A 110 -21.54 10.79 -7.24
N ARG A 111 -22.63 11.42 -7.65
CA ARG A 111 -23.40 12.32 -6.78
C ARG A 111 -24.07 11.59 -5.62
N MET A 112 -24.62 10.40 -5.86
CA MET A 112 -25.18 9.56 -4.80
C MET A 112 -24.10 9.17 -3.79
N ALA A 113 -22.90 8.79 -4.25
CA ALA A 113 -21.79 8.43 -3.36
C ALA A 113 -21.34 9.63 -2.52
N ILE A 114 -21.19 10.82 -3.13
CA ILE A 114 -20.83 12.05 -2.41
C ILE A 114 -21.90 12.45 -1.40
N GLN A 115 -23.18 12.42 -1.79
CA GLN A 115 -24.27 12.92 -0.96
C GLN A 115 -24.61 11.99 0.20
N THR A 116 -24.53 10.67 -0.01
CA THR A 116 -24.92 9.68 1.00
C THR A 116 -23.75 9.09 1.77
N GLY A 117 -22.52 9.22 1.26
CA GLY A 117 -21.33 8.59 1.82
C GLY A 117 -21.30 7.07 1.65
N PHE A 118 -22.28 6.46 0.99
CA PHE A 118 -22.29 5.03 0.69
C PHE A 118 -21.57 4.73 -0.63
N PRO A 119 -20.88 3.59 -0.75
CA PRO A 119 -20.32 3.15 -2.01
C PRO A 119 -21.41 2.96 -3.08
N VAL A 120 -21.17 3.49 -4.28
CA VAL A 120 -22.05 3.30 -5.43
C VAL A 120 -21.28 2.69 -6.59
N ILE A 121 -21.80 1.60 -7.14
CA ILE A 121 -21.21 0.85 -8.25
C ILE A 121 -22.02 1.12 -9.52
N SER A 122 -21.33 1.52 -10.58
CA SER A 122 -21.87 1.65 -11.92
C SER A 122 -21.26 0.61 -12.85
N VAL A 123 -22.09 -0.14 -13.57
CA VAL A 123 -21.69 -1.05 -14.63
C VAL A 123 -22.09 -0.45 -15.97
N SER A 124 -21.10 -0.20 -16.83
CA SER A 124 -21.30 0.37 -18.16
C SER A 124 -21.29 -0.74 -19.21
N ALA A 125 -22.44 -0.99 -19.84
CA ALA A 125 -22.55 -1.97 -20.91
C ALA A 125 -21.77 -1.60 -22.17
N SER A 126 -21.72 -0.31 -22.53
CA SER A 126 -21.05 0.16 -23.74
C SER A 126 -19.53 0.16 -23.62
N MET A 127 -19.01 0.54 -22.45
CA MET A 127 -17.57 0.56 -22.18
C MET A 127 -17.06 -0.79 -21.67
N SER A 128 -17.96 -1.68 -21.24
CA SER A 128 -17.61 -2.94 -20.56
C SER A 128 -16.74 -2.73 -19.31
N VAL A 129 -17.04 -1.67 -18.55
CA VAL A 129 -16.26 -1.25 -17.37
C VAL A 129 -17.16 -1.23 -16.13
N ILE A 130 -16.61 -1.67 -14.99
CA ILE A 130 -17.19 -1.46 -13.66
C ILE A 130 -16.47 -0.29 -13.02
N SER A 131 -17.21 0.69 -12.51
CA SER A 131 -16.69 1.82 -11.76
C SER A 131 -17.35 1.88 -10.38
N VAL A 132 -16.55 2.19 -9.37
CA VAL A 132 -16.96 2.33 -7.98
C VAL A 132 -16.68 3.76 -7.54
N TYR A 133 -17.66 4.36 -6.89
CA TYR A 133 -17.60 5.73 -6.39
C TYR A 133 -17.68 5.67 -4.86
N VAL A 134 -16.63 6.14 -4.19
CA VAL A 134 -16.49 6.16 -2.72
C VAL A 134 -15.72 7.42 -2.33
N ASP A 135 -16.21 8.17 -1.35
CA ASP A 135 -15.53 9.36 -0.80
C ASP A 135 -15.05 10.36 -1.88
N GLY A 136 -15.89 10.60 -2.90
CA GLY A 136 -15.55 11.50 -4.03
C GLY A 136 -14.46 10.96 -4.96
N THR A 137 -14.00 9.72 -4.77
CA THR A 137 -13.02 9.06 -5.61
C THR A 137 -13.71 8.05 -6.53
N ARG A 138 -13.36 8.09 -7.82
CA ARG A 138 -13.72 7.05 -8.77
C ARG A 138 -12.61 6.01 -8.86
N TYR A 139 -12.98 4.77 -8.60
CA TYR A 139 -12.15 3.59 -8.80
C TYR A 139 -12.67 2.76 -9.96
N THR A 140 -11.82 2.42 -10.92
CA THR A 140 -12.20 1.53 -12.03
C THR A 140 -11.74 0.12 -11.70
N VAL A 141 -12.65 -0.84 -11.74
CA VAL A 141 -12.30 -2.22 -11.42
C VAL A 141 -11.70 -2.87 -12.65
N GLU A 142 -10.44 -3.28 -12.51
CA GLU A 142 -9.67 -3.89 -13.58
C GLU A 142 -10.13 -5.33 -13.89
N ASP A 143 -9.71 -5.80 -15.06
CA ASP A 143 -9.90 -7.18 -15.47
C ASP A 143 -9.00 -8.12 -14.65
N THR A 144 -9.55 -9.28 -14.26
CA THR A 144 -8.86 -10.25 -13.40
C THR A 144 -7.58 -10.80 -14.05
N GLN A 145 -7.56 -11.03 -15.37
CA GLN A 145 -6.38 -11.51 -16.08
C GLN A 145 -5.31 -10.43 -16.18
N TYR A 146 -5.72 -9.19 -16.43
CA TYR A 146 -4.83 -8.04 -16.44
C TYR A 146 -4.15 -7.84 -15.07
N LEU A 147 -4.94 -7.83 -13.98
CA LEU A 147 -4.41 -7.75 -12.62
C LEU A 147 -3.45 -8.89 -12.30
N MET A 148 -3.78 -10.12 -12.69
CA MET A 148 -2.87 -11.26 -12.50
C MET A 148 -1.55 -11.10 -13.25
N ALA A 149 -1.58 -10.61 -14.49
CA ALA A 149 -0.36 -10.38 -15.26
C ALA A 149 0.53 -9.32 -14.60
N ARG A 150 -0.06 -8.22 -14.12
CA ARG A 150 0.64 -7.15 -13.39
C ARG A 150 1.23 -7.64 -12.07
N ALA A 151 0.46 -8.42 -11.31
CA ALA A 151 0.91 -9.02 -10.06
C ALA A 151 2.12 -9.95 -10.26
N ASN A 152 2.07 -10.83 -11.25
CA ASN A 152 3.18 -11.72 -11.60
C ASN A 152 4.43 -10.94 -12.04
N GLN A 153 4.26 -9.88 -12.84
CA GLN A 153 5.37 -9.00 -13.23
C GLN A 153 6.00 -8.30 -12.01
N ALA A 154 5.18 -7.85 -11.07
CA ALA A 154 5.64 -7.19 -9.86
C ALA A 154 6.39 -8.18 -8.93
N ILE A 155 5.94 -9.44 -8.81
CA ILE A 155 6.66 -10.51 -8.09
C ILE A 155 8.05 -10.77 -8.71
N GLN A 156 8.13 -10.94 -10.04
CA GLN A 156 9.42 -11.15 -10.73
C GLN A 156 10.37 -9.95 -10.54
N THR A 157 9.82 -8.75 -10.52
CA THR A 157 10.57 -7.53 -10.22
C THR A 157 11.07 -7.55 -8.78
N LEU A 158 10.20 -7.88 -7.82
CA LEU A 158 10.55 -8.01 -6.40
C LEU A 158 11.69 -9.01 -6.18
N GLU A 159 11.64 -10.18 -6.79
CA GLU A 159 12.71 -11.18 -6.73
C GLU A 159 14.05 -10.62 -7.21
N SER A 160 14.03 -9.92 -8.35
CA SER A 160 15.22 -9.31 -8.94
C SER A 160 15.80 -8.21 -8.04
N TYR A 161 14.94 -7.39 -7.44
CA TYR A 161 15.34 -6.34 -6.51
C TYR A 161 15.86 -6.89 -5.19
N LYS A 162 15.24 -7.95 -4.65
CA LYS A 162 15.70 -8.65 -3.45
C LYS A 162 17.10 -9.25 -3.65
N LYS A 163 17.36 -9.88 -4.80
CA LYS A 163 18.71 -10.38 -5.15
C LYS A 163 19.76 -9.26 -5.15
N ARG A 164 19.41 -8.08 -5.69
CA ARG A 164 20.29 -6.90 -5.70
C ARG A 164 20.49 -6.33 -4.29
N LEU A 165 19.44 -6.25 -3.49
CA LEU A 165 19.51 -5.82 -2.10
C LEU A 165 20.44 -6.73 -1.28
N ASN A 166 20.30 -8.05 -1.41
CA ASN A 166 21.19 -9.01 -0.73
C ASN A 166 22.66 -8.81 -1.10
N LYS A 167 22.95 -8.48 -2.37
CA LYS A 167 24.31 -8.15 -2.80
C LYS A 167 24.83 -6.89 -2.11
N VAL A 168 24.02 -5.82 -2.06
CA VAL A 168 24.39 -4.57 -1.40
C VAL A 168 24.60 -4.77 0.10
N LEU A 169 23.72 -5.51 0.78
CA LEU A 169 23.87 -5.84 2.20
C LEU A 169 25.15 -6.65 2.49
N SER A 170 25.48 -7.62 1.62
CA SER A 170 26.74 -8.37 1.72
C SER A 170 27.97 -7.49 1.51
N THR A 171 27.90 -6.53 0.58
CA THR A 171 28.98 -5.55 0.37
C THR A 171 29.12 -4.62 1.57
N LEU A 172 28.01 -4.09 2.10
CA LEU A 172 28.02 -3.27 3.31
C LEU A 172 28.63 -4.04 4.49
N SER A 173 28.23 -5.29 4.70
CA SER A 173 28.78 -6.13 5.77
C SER A 173 30.28 -6.41 5.60
N ALA A 174 30.78 -6.59 4.37
CA ALA A 174 32.21 -6.70 4.12
C ALA A 174 32.96 -5.39 4.45
N LEU A 175 32.41 -4.24 4.03
CA LEU A 175 32.98 -2.93 4.34
C LEU A 175 32.94 -2.62 5.85
N GLU A 176 31.93 -3.11 6.56
CA GLU A 176 31.86 -3.03 8.03
C GLU A 176 33.03 -3.76 8.68
N ILE A 177 33.33 -4.98 8.22
CA ILE A 177 34.45 -5.78 8.75
C ILE A 177 35.79 -5.08 8.48
N GLU A 178 35.94 -4.45 7.32
CA GLU A 178 37.14 -3.70 6.92
C GLU A 178 37.18 -2.25 7.48
N SER A 179 36.14 -1.84 8.21
CA SER A 179 35.98 -0.47 8.75
C SER A 179 36.13 0.63 7.69
N HIS A 180 35.58 0.38 6.49
CA HIS A 180 35.70 1.24 5.30
C HIS A 180 34.33 1.70 4.75
N VAL A 181 33.30 1.72 5.60
CA VAL A 181 31.96 2.14 5.18
C VAL A 181 31.92 3.65 4.95
N THR A 182 31.33 4.08 3.82
CA THR A 182 31.03 5.48 3.53
C THR A 182 29.53 5.75 3.63
N LEU A 183 29.14 7.03 3.72
CA LEU A 183 27.73 7.42 3.66
C LEU A 183 27.08 6.99 2.34
N SER A 184 27.83 6.96 1.23
CA SER A 184 27.37 6.44 -0.06
C SER A 184 26.90 4.99 0.04
N ASP A 185 27.67 4.13 0.72
CA ASP A 185 27.30 2.71 0.89
C ASP A 185 26.01 2.55 1.71
N VAL A 186 25.87 3.37 2.76
CA VAL A 186 24.66 3.42 3.59
C VAL A 186 23.47 3.93 2.77
N ALA A 187 23.64 5.02 2.02
CA ALA A 187 22.60 5.60 1.17
C ALA A 187 22.13 4.62 0.08
N ILE A 188 23.06 3.91 -0.58
CA ILE A 188 22.72 2.87 -1.56
C ILE A 188 21.92 1.74 -0.90
N THR A 189 22.29 1.34 0.32
CA THR A 189 21.57 0.30 1.07
C THR A 189 20.15 0.75 1.39
N LEU A 190 19.98 1.94 1.97
CA LEU A 190 18.68 2.54 2.28
C LEU A 190 17.81 2.69 1.03
N GLN A 191 18.37 3.16 -0.08
CA GLN A 191 17.69 3.27 -1.36
C GLN A 191 17.14 1.92 -1.81
N ARG A 192 17.97 0.85 -1.79
CA ARG A 192 17.52 -0.48 -2.23
C ARG A 192 16.46 -1.08 -1.33
N MET A 193 16.56 -0.87 -0.02
CA MET A 193 15.54 -1.30 0.93
C MET A 193 14.21 -0.59 0.68
N GLU A 194 14.23 0.72 0.42
CA GLU A 194 13.03 1.49 0.14
C GLU A 194 12.39 1.09 -1.20
N MET A 195 13.18 0.86 -2.25
CA MET A 195 12.68 0.33 -3.52
C MET A 195 11.99 -1.02 -3.34
N VAL A 196 12.58 -1.95 -2.57
CA VAL A 196 11.97 -3.25 -2.26
C VAL A 196 10.65 -3.07 -1.49
N ARG A 197 10.62 -2.18 -0.50
CA ARG A 197 9.41 -1.87 0.27
C ARG A 197 8.29 -1.34 -0.63
N ARG A 198 8.59 -0.45 -1.58
CA ARG A 198 7.60 0.07 -2.55
C ARG A 198 7.00 -1.03 -3.40
N ILE A 199 7.82 -1.92 -3.94
CA ILE A 199 7.34 -3.05 -4.74
C ILE A 199 6.47 -3.98 -3.88
N ILE A 200 6.87 -4.29 -2.63
CA ILE A 200 6.04 -5.08 -1.71
C ILE A 200 4.68 -4.42 -1.49
N SER A 201 4.65 -3.10 -1.30
CA SER A 201 3.40 -2.34 -1.15
C SER A 201 2.53 -2.42 -2.40
N GLU A 202 3.11 -2.31 -3.59
CA GLU A 202 2.38 -2.43 -4.86
C GLU A 202 1.82 -3.85 -5.06
N VAL A 203 2.63 -4.89 -4.83
CA VAL A 203 2.17 -6.29 -4.90
C VAL A 203 1.06 -6.56 -3.88
N SER A 204 1.16 -6.00 -2.68
CA SER A 204 0.11 -6.14 -1.66
C SER A 204 -1.22 -5.55 -2.12
N HIS A 205 -1.18 -4.47 -2.88
CA HIS A 205 -2.39 -3.88 -3.47
C HIS A 205 -3.00 -4.81 -4.53
N TYR A 206 -2.19 -5.35 -5.44
CA TYR A 206 -2.69 -6.34 -6.41
C TYR A 206 -3.28 -7.59 -5.72
N VAL A 207 -2.68 -8.07 -4.62
CA VAL A 207 -3.21 -9.19 -3.84
C VAL A 207 -4.59 -8.87 -3.25
N LEU A 208 -4.77 -7.66 -2.72
CA LEU A 208 -6.05 -7.19 -2.19
C LEU A 208 -7.11 -7.12 -3.29
N GLU A 209 -6.76 -6.54 -4.45
CA GLU A 209 -7.66 -6.46 -5.60
C GLU A 209 -8.02 -7.82 -6.19
N LEU A 210 -7.09 -8.77 -6.19
CA LEU A 210 -7.29 -10.12 -6.73
C LEU A 210 -8.11 -11.02 -5.81
N GLY A 211 -8.26 -10.67 -4.53
CA GLY A 211 -9.07 -11.42 -3.56
C GLY A 211 -8.69 -12.90 -3.50
N VAL A 212 -9.67 -13.79 -3.64
CA VAL A 212 -9.48 -15.25 -3.57
C VAL A 212 -8.57 -15.74 -4.69
N ASN A 213 -8.68 -15.15 -5.88
CA ASN A 213 -7.87 -15.55 -7.03
C ASN A 213 -6.39 -15.21 -6.82
N GLY A 214 -6.08 -14.22 -5.97
CA GLY A 214 -4.73 -13.78 -5.61
C GLY A 214 -3.93 -14.73 -4.73
N ARG A 215 -4.50 -15.86 -4.27
CA ARG A 215 -3.88 -16.75 -3.27
C ARG A 215 -2.43 -17.14 -3.58
N LEU A 216 -2.12 -17.52 -4.83
CA LEU A 216 -0.75 -17.94 -5.18
C LEU A 216 0.24 -16.77 -5.13
N VAL A 217 -0.17 -15.59 -5.61
CA VAL A 217 0.63 -14.37 -5.53
C VAL A 217 0.87 -13.98 -4.07
N ALA A 218 -0.14 -14.11 -3.21
CA ALA A 218 -0.03 -13.82 -1.79
C ALA A 218 1.02 -14.72 -1.10
N LEU A 219 1.01 -16.03 -1.40
CA LEU A 219 2.00 -16.98 -0.88
C LEU A 219 3.42 -16.65 -1.37
N GLN A 220 3.57 -16.30 -2.66
CA GLN A 220 4.87 -15.88 -3.21
C GLN A 220 5.36 -14.59 -2.54
N LEU A 221 4.49 -13.61 -2.34
CA LEU A 221 4.83 -12.38 -1.64
C LEU A 221 5.28 -12.67 -0.20
N GLU A 222 4.59 -13.57 0.51
CA GLU A 222 4.95 -13.97 1.87
C GLU A 222 6.32 -14.64 1.93
N GLU A 223 6.63 -15.55 1.00
CA GLU A 223 7.96 -16.16 0.88
C GLU A 223 9.06 -15.10 0.59
N LEU A 224 8.74 -14.10 -0.23
CA LEU A 224 9.66 -13.02 -0.54
C LEU A 224 9.86 -12.04 0.63
N ARG A 225 8.85 -11.88 1.49
CA ARG A 225 8.94 -11.17 2.77
C ARG A 225 9.65 -12.07 3.81
N SER A 226 10.95 -12.30 3.60
CA SER A 226 11.78 -13.07 4.54
C SER A 226 11.65 -12.50 5.95
N PRO A 227 11.48 -13.31 7.00
CA PRO A 227 11.47 -12.82 8.39
C PRO A 227 12.81 -12.16 8.77
N ASP A 228 13.90 -12.53 8.09
CA ASP A 228 15.25 -12.00 8.34
C ASP A 228 15.54 -10.67 7.62
N MET A 229 14.59 -10.12 6.85
CA MET A 229 14.76 -8.80 6.23
C MET A 229 14.65 -7.74 7.32
N ALA A 230 15.79 -7.34 7.88
CA ALA A 230 15.90 -6.20 8.76
C ALA A 230 15.27 -4.98 8.07
N GLY A 231 14.44 -4.24 8.82
CA GLY A 231 13.86 -3.01 8.32
C GLY A 231 14.92 -1.91 8.20
N ILE A 232 14.55 -0.84 7.48
CA ILE A 232 15.39 0.36 7.31
C ILE A 232 15.80 0.95 8.67
N ASP A 233 14.97 0.79 9.69
CA ASP A 233 15.21 1.21 11.07
C ASP A 233 16.49 0.62 11.67
N VAL A 234 16.88 -0.60 11.31
CA VAL A 234 18.12 -1.23 11.80
C VAL A 234 19.35 -0.52 11.21
N ILE A 235 19.34 -0.24 9.91
CA ILE A 235 20.43 0.50 9.26
C ILE A 235 20.49 1.94 9.80
N LEU A 236 19.33 2.59 9.96
CA LEU A 236 19.28 3.94 10.54
C LEU A 236 19.79 3.96 11.99
N HIS A 237 19.43 2.97 12.80
CA HIS A 237 19.92 2.85 14.17
C HIS A 237 21.44 2.75 14.23
N ASP A 238 22.04 2.00 13.31
CA ASP A 238 23.47 1.69 13.32
C ASP A 238 24.37 2.81 12.78
N TYR A 239 23.84 3.65 11.88
CA TYR A 239 24.61 4.68 11.19
C TYR A 239 24.24 6.12 11.53
N LEU A 240 23.06 6.39 12.10
CA LEU A 240 22.70 7.76 12.50
C LEU A 240 23.67 8.29 13.58
N PRO A 241 24.13 9.57 13.49
CA PRO A 241 24.99 10.21 14.50
C PRO A 241 24.46 10.12 15.93
N ARG A 242 23.14 10.27 16.10
CA ARG A 242 22.43 10.23 17.38
C ARG A 242 21.10 9.49 17.18
N PRO A 243 21.13 8.15 17.17
CA PRO A 243 19.93 7.36 16.94
C PRO A 243 19.02 7.48 18.16
N THR A 244 17.82 7.98 17.94
CA THR A 244 16.72 7.97 18.91
C THR A 244 15.52 7.37 18.22
N ALA A 245 14.58 6.80 18.98
CA ALA A 245 13.34 6.29 18.39
C ALA A 245 12.61 7.36 17.55
N GLN A 246 12.66 8.63 17.99
CA GLN A 246 12.10 9.75 17.25
C GLN A 246 12.85 10.03 15.95
N SER A 247 14.18 10.18 15.98
CA SER A 247 14.96 10.46 14.76
C SER A 247 14.87 9.35 13.72
N ILE A 248 14.89 8.08 14.15
CA ILE A 248 14.68 6.93 13.26
C ILE A 248 13.28 6.98 12.63
N SER A 249 12.25 7.28 13.43
CA SER A 249 10.86 7.35 12.92
C SER A 249 10.68 8.48 11.89
N ILE A 250 11.33 9.64 12.12
CA ILE A 250 11.31 10.78 11.20
C ILE A 250 12.02 10.42 9.90
N ALA A 251 13.24 9.87 9.97
CA ALA A 251 14.01 9.44 8.80
C ALA A 251 13.27 8.35 8.00
N THR A 252 12.68 7.36 8.69
CA THR A 252 11.89 6.31 8.05
C THR A 252 10.69 6.89 7.30
N ARG A 253 10.00 7.88 7.88
CA ARG A 253 8.88 8.56 7.21
C ARG A 253 9.37 9.35 5.99
N ALA A 254 10.41 10.16 6.16
CA ALA A 254 10.96 10.96 5.07
C ALA A 254 11.40 10.09 3.88
N LEU A 255 12.03 8.93 4.12
CA LEU A 255 12.39 7.98 3.06
C LEU A 255 11.17 7.39 2.33
N ARG A 256 10.08 7.13 3.06
CA ARG A 256 8.83 6.64 2.48
C ARG A 256 8.14 7.69 1.60
N ASP A 257 8.25 8.96 1.99
CA ASP A 257 7.57 10.08 1.32
C ASP A 257 8.32 10.58 0.07
N LEU A 258 9.54 10.08 -0.19
CA LEU A 258 10.29 10.42 -1.40
C LEU A 258 9.50 10.12 -2.68
N THR A 259 9.63 10.95 -3.71
CA THR A 259 9.01 10.62 -4.99
C THR A 259 9.81 9.54 -5.74
N ASP A 260 9.22 8.98 -6.79
CA ASP A 260 9.90 8.02 -7.67
C ASP A 260 11.10 8.65 -8.41
N MET A 261 11.15 9.99 -8.51
CA MET A 261 12.31 10.71 -9.05
C MET A 261 13.38 10.92 -7.98
N ASP A 262 12.99 11.32 -6.77
CA ASP A 262 13.94 11.62 -5.68
C ASP A 262 14.67 10.36 -5.22
N ILE A 263 14.03 9.20 -5.27
CA ILE A 263 14.63 7.93 -4.85
C ILE A 263 15.88 7.58 -5.67
N VAL A 264 16.03 8.11 -6.89
CA VAL A 264 17.17 7.84 -7.76
C VAL A 264 18.44 8.57 -7.27
N ASP A 265 18.27 9.72 -6.60
CA ASP A 265 19.36 10.56 -6.13
C ASP A 265 19.81 10.15 -4.72
N LEU A 266 21.06 9.69 -4.59
CA LEU A 266 21.63 9.28 -3.32
C LEU A 266 21.76 10.44 -2.32
N THR A 267 21.90 11.68 -2.79
CA THR A 267 21.95 12.86 -1.90
C THR A 267 20.59 13.11 -1.26
N MET A 268 19.49 12.95 -2.01
CA MET A 268 18.12 13.04 -1.48
C MET A 268 17.84 11.93 -0.48
N ILE A 269 18.34 10.71 -0.73
CA ILE A 269 18.25 9.59 0.22
C ILE A 269 19.00 9.92 1.51
N ALA A 270 20.24 10.41 1.42
CA ALA A 270 21.03 10.78 2.58
C ALA A 270 20.36 11.90 3.40
N GLN A 271 19.83 12.93 2.73
CA GLN A 271 19.07 14.01 3.37
C GLN A 271 17.83 13.49 4.10
N ALA A 272 17.00 12.68 3.42
CA ALA A 272 15.80 12.09 4.01
C ALA A 272 16.13 11.16 5.19
N ALA A 273 17.26 10.44 5.11
CA ALA A 273 17.73 9.57 6.18
C ALA A 273 18.31 10.33 7.39
N GLY A 274 18.45 11.66 7.33
CA GLY A 274 18.97 12.49 8.43
C GLY A 274 20.46 12.82 8.35
N PHE A 275 21.07 12.65 7.18
CA PHE A 275 22.48 12.94 6.90
C PHE A 275 22.70 14.20 6.04
N GLY A 276 21.76 15.14 6.04
CA GLY A 276 21.81 16.31 5.14
C GLY A 276 23.04 17.21 5.27
N ASP A 277 23.71 17.17 6.42
CA ASP A 277 24.93 17.96 6.69
C ASP A 277 26.23 17.24 6.26
N TYR A 278 26.15 16.03 5.71
CA TYR A 278 27.29 15.18 5.40
C TYR A 278 27.42 14.92 3.89
N GLU A 279 28.67 14.88 3.40
CA GLU A 279 28.97 14.48 2.03
C GLU A 279 28.94 12.95 1.90
N LEU A 280 28.62 12.43 0.71
CA LEU A 280 28.49 10.99 0.48
C LEU A 280 29.79 10.21 0.73
N ASP A 281 30.95 10.84 0.58
CA ASP A 281 32.26 10.21 0.82
C ASP A 281 32.64 10.21 2.31
N THR A 282 31.80 10.76 3.20
CA THR A 282 32.05 10.79 4.64
C THR A 282 32.18 9.36 5.17
N PRO A 283 33.29 9.02 5.86
CA PRO A 283 33.45 7.70 6.48
C PRO A 283 32.48 7.55 7.65
N CYS A 284 31.81 6.41 7.71
CA CYS A 284 30.87 6.07 8.78
C CYS A 284 31.23 4.73 9.39
N SER A 285 30.89 4.55 10.66
CA SER A 285 31.12 3.30 11.40
C SER A 285 29.85 2.88 12.11
N ARG A 286 29.59 1.58 12.11
CA ARG A 286 28.53 0.95 12.91
C ARG A 286 28.75 1.32 14.38
N ALA A 287 27.78 1.99 15.00
CA ALA A 287 27.91 2.69 16.28
C ALA A 287 28.90 2.04 17.27
N ALA A 288 30.02 2.72 17.57
CA ALA A 288 30.14 3.49 18.83
C ALA A 288 30.31 5.01 18.65
N THR A 289 30.55 5.51 17.45
CA THR A 289 30.56 6.96 17.16
C THR A 289 30.20 7.16 15.69
N ALA A 290 28.96 7.54 15.38
CA ALA A 290 28.54 7.64 13.99
C ALA A 290 29.22 8.83 13.29
N CYS A 291 29.58 8.57 12.02
CA CYS A 291 30.41 9.33 11.07
C CYS A 291 31.50 10.21 11.72
N LEU A 292 32.75 9.72 11.67
CA LEU A 292 33.92 10.45 12.17
C LEU A 292 34.01 11.78 11.43
N THR A 293 33.70 12.87 12.13
CA THR A 293 33.79 14.22 11.58
C THR A 293 35.23 14.48 11.14
N ALA A 294 35.47 14.53 9.84
CA ALA A 294 36.66 15.13 9.27
C ALA A 294 36.55 16.67 9.39
N SER A 295 36.74 17.20 10.60
CA SER A 295 37.02 18.62 10.82
C SER A 295 38.50 18.78 11.20
N PRO A 296 39.26 19.68 10.58
CA PRO A 296 40.70 19.79 10.77
C PRO A 296 41.04 20.59 12.03
N LEU A 297 40.50 20.22 13.19
CA LEU A 297 40.85 20.82 14.47
C LEU A 297 40.60 19.80 15.58
N PHE A 298 41.53 18.87 15.84
CA PHE A 298 41.89 18.47 17.21
C PHE A 298 43.11 17.55 17.18
N ARG A 299 44.27 18.18 17.32
CA ARG A 299 45.52 17.54 17.70
C ARG A 299 45.59 17.61 19.22
N THR A 300 45.30 16.52 19.94
CA THR A 300 45.89 16.24 21.27
C THR A 300 45.45 14.91 21.88
N GLN A 301 46.46 14.10 22.21
CA GLN A 301 46.58 13.23 23.39
C GLN A 301 45.73 11.94 23.48
N LEU A 302 46.36 10.88 22.97
CA LEU A 302 46.30 9.54 23.57
C LEU A 302 46.77 9.59 25.04
N PRO A 303 46.14 8.87 25.98
CA PRO A 303 46.81 8.37 27.16
C PRO A 303 47.24 6.92 26.94
N ASN A 304 48.55 6.71 27.03
CA ASN A 304 49.14 5.42 27.38
C ASN A 304 48.54 4.92 28.71
N ALA A 305 48.09 3.67 28.75
CA ALA A 305 48.03 2.91 29.99
C ALA A 305 48.50 1.47 29.70
N SER A 306 49.71 1.20 30.18
CA SER A 306 50.41 -0.08 30.16
C SER A 306 49.80 -1.12 31.09
N LEU A 307 49.95 -2.37 30.67
CA LEU A 307 49.83 -3.64 31.40
C LEU A 307 50.23 -3.62 32.89
N ASN A 308 49.38 -4.20 33.75
CA ASN A 308 49.67 -5.34 34.65
C ASN A 308 48.65 -5.43 35.80
N GLY A 309 48.17 -6.65 36.10
CA GLY A 309 47.47 -6.92 37.38
C GLY A 309 46.43 -8.03 37.32
N SER A 310 46.89 -9.27 37.51
CA SER A 310 46.09 -10.46 37.81
C SER A 310 45.11 -10.27 38.98
N ALA A 311 43.86 -10.70 38.82
CA ALA A 311 43.06 -11.28 39.91
C ALA A 311 41.88 -12.08 39.35
N LEU A 312 41.85 -13.37 39.69
CA LEU A 312 40.70 -14.25 39.56
C LEU A 312 39.49 -13.67 40.31
N CYS A 313 38.29 -13.77 39.74
CA CYS A 313 37.15 -14.23 40.53
C CYS A 313 36.04 -14.82 39.65
N ARG A 314 35.79 -16.12 39.86
CA ARG A 314 34.62 -16.86 39.40
C ARG A 314 33.36 -16.37 40.10
N ARG A 315 32.22 -16.51 39.41
CA ARG A 315 30.83 -16.81 39.86
C ARG A 315 29.85 -15.97 39.04
N SER A 316 28.65 -16.39 38.66
CA SER A 316 27.94 -17.67 38.54
C SER A 316 26.55 -17.22 38.05
N TRP A 317 25.99 -17.86 37.03
CA TRP A 317 24.62 -17.62 36.57
C TRP A 317 23.61 -17.98 37.66
N PRO A 318 22.42 -17.35 37.65
CA PRO A 318 21.21 -18.14 37.87
C PRO A 318 20.08 -17.80 36.89
N HIS A 319 19.59 -18.84 36.23
CA HIS A 319 18.16 -19.02 35.88
C HIS A 319 17.42 -19.53 37.15
N PRO A 320 16.09 -19.35 37.29
CA PRO A 320 15.04 -19.69 36.32
C PRO A 320 14.57 -18.48 35.51
#